data_AF-A0AA42XTI6-F1
#
_entry.id   AF-A0AA42XTI6-F1
#
_cell.length_a   1.000
_cell.length_b   1.000
_cell.length_c   1.000
_cell.angle_alpha   90.00
_cell.angle_beta   90.00
_cell.angle_gamma   90.00
#
_symmetry.space_group_name_H-M   'P 1'
#
loop_
_entity.id
_entity.type
_entity.pdbx_description
1 polymer ?
#
loop_
_entity_poly.entity_id
_entity_poly.type
_entity_poly.pdbx_seq_one_letter_code
_entity_poly.pdbx_strand_id
1 'polypeptide(L)'
;MKDNDEQRGLSVLEALYELARGDIRATPEALADWLETSEPDLRDLLIRLDAQGLVDASRTRLTMKGLVLALSKVGTRKQARRAA
;
A
#
# COMPACT_ATOMS: atom_id res chain seq x y z
N MET A 1 8.17 -6.84 -16.65
CA MET A 1 8.78 -6.32 -15.40
C MET A 1 8.02 -5.15 -14.78
N LYS A 2 7.27 -4.33 -15.54
CA LYS A 2 6.47 -3.22 -14.98
C LYS A 2 5.28 -3.69 -14.12
N ASP A 3 4.60 -4.76 -14.54
CA ASP A 3 3.37 -5.21 -13.88
C ASP A 3 3.58 -5.73 -12.45
N ASN A 4 4.74 -6.33 -12.15
CA ASN A 4 5.02 -6.88 -10.83
C ASN A 4 5.30 -5.77 -9.80
N ASP A 5 6.02 -4.72 -10.22
CA ASP A 5 6.29 -3.55 -9.38
C ASP A 5 5.02 -2.71 -9.17
N GLU A 6 4.17 -2.58 -10.18
CA GLU A 6 2.86 -1.93 -10.04
C GLU A 6 1.96 -2.71 -9.06
N GLN A 7 1.87 -4.04 -9.21
CA GLN A 7 1.08 -4.87 -8.31
C GLN A 7 1.58 -4.79 -6.87
N ARG A 8 2.91 -4.80 -6.66
CA ARG A 8 3.52 -4.61 -5.34
C ARG A 8 3.20 -3.25 -4.74
N GLY A 9 3.33 -2.18 -5.54
CA GLY A 9 2.96 -0.83 -5.12
C GLY A 9 1.49 -0.74 -4.68
N LEU A 10 0.59 -1.35 -5.44
CA LEU A 10 -0.83 -1.43 -5.08
C LEU A 10 -1.08 -2.21 -3.79
N SER A 11 -0.41 -3.35 -3.59
CA SER A 11 -0.52 -4.13 -2.35
C SER A 11 -0.07 -3.33 -1.13
N VAL A 12 1.00 -2.53 -1.25
CA VAL A 12 1.44 -1.60 -0.19
C VAL A 12 0.36 -0.58 0.14
N LEU A 13 -0.27 0.03 -0.87
CA LEU A 13 -1.32 1.03 -0.65
C LEU A 13 -2.56 0.42 0.02
N GLU A 14 -2.93 -0.80 -0.36
CA GLU A 14 -4.03 -1.55 0.27
C GLU A 14 -3.73 -1.88 1.73
N ALA A 15 -2.54 -2.39 2.03
CA ALA A 15 -2.15 -2.74 3.40
C ALA A 15 -2.09 -1.50 4.31
N LEU A 16 -1.51 -0.39 3.83
CA LEU A 16 -1.51 0.87 4.57
C LEU A 16 -2.93 1.40 4.83
N TYR A 17 -3.85 1.23 3.88
CA TYR A 17 -5.24 1.60 4.05
C TYR A 17 -5.94 0.76 5.13
N GLU A 18 -5.75 -0.56 5.12
CA GLU A 18 -6.35 -1.45 6.13
C GLU A 18 -5.79 -1.19 7.54
N LEU A 19 -4.48 -0.96 7.65
CA LEU A 19 -3.85 -0.57 8.93
C LEU A 19 -4.42 0.75 9.45
N ALA A 20 -4.52 1.78 8.59
CA ALA A 20 -5.08 3.07 8.96
C ALA A 20 -6.57 2.95 9.37
N ARG A 21 -7.34 2.11 8.67
CA ARG A 21 -8.74 1.84 8.99
C ARG A 21 -8.91 1.13 10.34
N GLY A 22 -7.96 0.27 10.71
CA GLY A 22 -7.92 -0.39 12.01
C GLY A 22 -7.38 0.46 13.16
N ASP A 23 -7.02 1.72 12.91
CA ASP A 23 -6.27 2.58 13.84
C ASP A 23 -4.95 1.95 14.33
N ILE A 24 -4.35 1.11 13.47
CA ILE A 24 -3.07 0.46 13.74
C ILE A 24 -1.97 1.36 13.18
N ARG A 25 -0.99 1.69 14.02
CA ARG A 25 0.19 2.41 13.57
C ARG A 25 0.98 1.52 12.63
N ALA A 26 1.08 1.93 11.36
CA ALA A 26 1.96 1.29 10.40
C ALA A 26 3.43 1.61 10.74
N THR A 27 4.26 0.58 10.77
CA THR A 27 5.73 0.70 10.73
C THR A 27 6.24 -0.10 9.53
N PRO A 28 7.44 0.20 8.99
CA PRO A 28 8.01 -0.57 7.88
C PRO A 28 8.10 -2.06 8.20
N GLU A 29 8.46 -2.42 9.43
CA GLU A 29 8.62 -3.80 9.88
C GLU A 29 7.28 -4.54 9.85
N ALA A 30 6.24 -3.97 10.49
CA ALA A 30 4.91 -4.57 10.51
C ALA A 30 4.29 -4.69 9.11
N LEU A 31 4.58 -3.74 8.22
CA LEU A 31 4.10 -3.76 6.85
C LEU A 31 4.87 -4.80 5.99
N ALA A 32 6.17 -5.00 6.27
CA ALA A 32 6.98 -6.03 5.60
C ALA A 32 6.50 -7.43 5.97
N ASP A 33 6.24 -7.65 7.26
CA ASP A 33 5.67 -8.90 7.78
C ASP A 33 4.30 -9.19 7.16
N TRP A 34 3.41 -8.19 7.09
CA TRP A 34 2.08 -8.34 6.49
C TRP A 34 2.18 -8.74 5.02
N LEU A 35 3.09 -8.12 4.27
CA LEU A 35 3.25 -8.33 2.83
C LEU A 35 4.18 -9.50 2.47
N GLU A 36 4.65 -10.26 3.48
CA GLU A 36 5.58 -11.37 3.32
C GLU A 36 6.81 -10.97 2.48
N THR A 37 7.37 -9.79 2.76
CA THR A 37 8.51 -9.22 2.03
C THR A 37 9.62 -8.77 2.97
N SER A 38 10.80 -8.46 2.43
CA SER A 38 11.90 -7.96 3.24
C SER A 38 11.71 -6.47 3.55
N GLU A 39 12.09 -6.06 4.77
CA GLU A 39 12.03 -4.66 5.16
C GLU A 39 12.86 -3.74 4.24
N PRO A 40 14.10 -4.11 3.79
CA PRO A 40 14.84 -3.30 2.82
C PRO A 40 14.10 -3.11 1.49
N ASP A 41 13.54 -4.17 0.91
CA ASP A 41 12.80 -4.09 -0.36
C ASP A 41 11.55 -3.21 -0.21
N LEU A 42 10.86 -3.31 0.93
CA LEU A 42 9.72 -2.48 1.24
C LEU A 42 10.11 -1.02 1.41
N ARG A 43 11.23 -0.71 2.07
CA ARG A 43 11.74 0.66 2.22
C ARG A 43 12.03 1.28 0.85
N ASP A 44 12.70 0.55 -0.04
CA ASP A 44 12.95 0.99 -1.41
C ASP A 44 11.66 1.24 -2.19
N LEU A 45 10.64 0.41 -1.97
CA LEU A 45 9.32 0.60 -2.57
C LEU A 45 8.59 1.83 -1.99
N LEU A 46 8.64 2.04 -0.67
CA LEU A 46 8.06 3.20 -0.01
C LEU A 46 8.69 4.51 -0.52
N ILE A 47 10.01 4.55 -0.68
CA ILE A 47 10.72 5.71 -1.26
C ILE A 47 10.22 6.00 -2.68
N ARG A 48 10.05 4.96 -3.52
CA ARG A 48 9.54 5.11 -4.89
C ARG A 48 8.09 5.58 -4.92
N LEU A 49 7.25 5.14 -3.99
CA LEU A 49 5.86 5.59 -3.86
C LEU A 49 5.75 7.02 -3.30
N ASP A 50 6.68 7.42 -2.43
CA ASP A 50 6.79 8.78 -1.89
C ASP A 50 7.20 9.78 -2.97
N ALA A 51 8.17 9.42 -3.82
CA ALA A 51 8.52 10.20 -5.00
C ALA A 51 7.33 10.40 -5.97
N GLN A 52 6.31 9.55 -5.92
CA GLN A 52 5.07 9.66 -6.69
C GLN A 52 3.94 10.41 -5.95
N GLY A 53 4.20 10.81 -4.70
CA GLY A 53 3.27 11.48 -3.80
C GLY A 53 2.15 10.58 -3.31
N LEU A 54 2.33 9.25 -3.28
CA LEU A 54 1.30 8.28 -2.88
C LEU A 54 1.41 7.92 -1.38
N VAL A 55 2.60 7.93 -0.83
CA VAL A 55 2.86 7.68 0.60
C VAL A 55 3.76 8.76 1.16
N ASP A 56 3.70 8.98 2.47
CA ASP A 56 4.77 9.61 3.24
C ASP A 56 5.64 8.48 3.79
N ALA A 57 6.81 8.26 3.20
CA ALA A 57 7.68 7.14 3.59
C ALA A 57 8.20 7.30 5.02
N SER A 58 8.45 8.54 5.46
CA SER A 58 8.97 8.86 6.80
C SER A 58 7.98 8.50 7.91
N ARG A 59 6.68 8.58 7.60
CA ARG A 59 5.60 8.23 8.53
C ARG A 59 4.92 6.91 8.22
N THR A 60 5.34 6.22 7.17
CA THR A 60 4.76 4.96 6.69
C THR A 60 3.23 5.08 6.56
N ARG A 61 2.77 6.13 5.88
CA ARG A 61 1.35 6.49 5.79
C ARG A 61 0.94 6.86 4.38
N LEU A 62 -0.34 6.70 4.05
CA LEU A 62 -0.90 7.19 2.79
C LEU A 62 -0.95 8.72 2.79
N THR A 63 -0.63 9.32 1.64
CA THR A 63 -1.08 10.68 1.34
C THR A 63 -2.55 10.67 0.93
N MET A 64 -3.15 11.84 0.75
CA MET A 64 -4.51 11.93 0.19
C MET A 64 -4.61 11.25 -1.20
N LYS A 65 -3.59 11.44 -2.05
CA LYS A 65 -3.53 10.82 -3.38
C LYS A 65 -3.45 9.29 -3.29
N GLY A 66 -2.61 8.77 -2.40
CA GLY A 66 -2.52 7.33 -2.15
C GLY A 66 -3.80 6.74 -1.59
N LEU A 67 -4.48 7.46 -0.69
CA LEU A 67 -5.77 7.04 -0.13
C LEU A 67 -6.84 6.87 -1.20
N VAL A 68 -7.00 7.86 -2.09
CA VAL A 68 -7.97 7.78 -3.20
C VAL A 68 -7.67 6.58 -4.11
N LEU A 69 -6.39 6.33 -4.39
CA LEU A 69 -5.98 5.19 -5.22
C LEU A 69 -6.29 3.85 -4.54
N ALA A 70 -5.95 3.71 -3.25
CA ALA A 70 -6.24 2.52 -2.46
C ALA A 70 -7.75 2.23 -2.40
N LEU A 71 -8.56 3.26 -2.15
CA LEU A 71 -10.04 3.16 -2.12
C LEU A 71 -10.61 2.70 -3.46
N SER A 72 -10.10 3.23 -4.57
CA SER A 72 -10.54 2.86 -5.92
C SER A 72 -10.32 1.37 -6.17
N LYS A 73 -9.20 0.81 -5.71
CA LYS A 73 -8.89 -0.62 -5.86
C LYS A 73 -9.70 -1.51 -4.93
N VAL A 74 -9.85 -1.15 -3.65
CA VAL A 74 -10.71 -1.88 -2.70
C VAL A 74 -12.16 -1.91 -3.21
N GLY A 75 -12.65 -0.80 -3.78
CA GLY A 75 -13.95 -0.72 -4.44
C GLY A 75 -14.11 -1.70 -5.60
N THR A 76 -13.12 -1.75 -6.52
CA THR A 76 -13.14 -2.71 -7.64
C THR A 76 -13.08 -4.17 -7.19
N ARG A 77 -12.30 -4.50 -6.15
CA ARG A 77 -12.21 -5.88 -5.61
C ARG A 77 -13.53 -6.32 -4.97
N LYS A 78 -14.25 -5.41 -4.29
CA LYS A 78 -15.57 -5.68 -3.70
C LYS A 78 -16.66 -5.89 -4.76
N GLN A 79 -16.58 -5.21 -5.90
CA GLN A 79 -17.47 -5.45 -7.04
C GLN A 79 -17.15 -6.77 -7.74
N ALA A 80 -15.88 -7.07 -8.01
CA ALA A 80 -15.47 -8.33 -8.64
C ALA A 80 -15.89 -9.55 -7.82
N ARG A 81 -15.75 -9.51 -6.48
CA ARG A 81 -16.21 -10.57 -5.57
C ARG A 81 -17.73 -10.77 -5.51
N ARG A 82 -18.53 -9.81 -5.98
CA ARG A 82 -20.00 -9.92 -6.02
C ARG A 82 -20.52 -10.42 -7.37
N ALA A 83 -19.66 -10.43 -8.39
CA ALA A 83 -19.99 -10.85 -9.74
C ALA A 83 -19.44 -12.25 -10.11
N ALA A 84 -18.67 -12.86 -9.21
CA ALA A 84 -18.19 -14.25 -9.27
C ALA A 84 -19.01 -15.13 -8.33
#